data_AF-A0A3D1ZYN0-F1
#
_entry.id   AF-A0A3D1ZYN0-F1
#
_cell.length_a   1.000
_cell.length_b   1.000
_cell.length_c   1.000
_cell.angle_alpha   90.00
_cell.angle_beta   90.00
_cell.angle_gamma   90.00
#
_symmetry.space_group_name_H-M   'P 1'
#
loop_
_entity.id
_entity.type
_entity.pdbx_description
1 polymer ?
#
loop_
_entity_poly.entity_id
_entity_poly.type
_entity_poly.pdbx_seq_one_letter_code
_entity_poly.pdbx_strand_id
1 'polypeptide(L)'
;MATSKSTQYHAWQPGLDSELPAALRPLESLYHSQNSSTDYQNTLDLHQLTGIKQERLAAFTWQRLVLHELIVRVSANILVPEGDDEELLGQRFRLILDTIQQQYIQPNAQQIASDFSQLQTQIQYDVNNLLDEHLFATVKREP
;
A
#
# COMPACT_ATOMS: atom_id res chain seq x y z
N MET A 1 -18.45 -31.05 28.97
CA MET A 1 -19.60 -30.80 28.07
C MET A 1 -19.65 -29.31 27.77
N ALA A 2 -19.09 -28.89 26.63
CA ALA A 2 -19.16 -27.50 26.21
C ALA A 2 -20.51 -27.27 25.54
N THR A 3 -21.36 -26.46 26.17
CA THR A 3 -22.64 -26.02 25.62
C THR A 3 -22.38 -25.14 24.40
N SER A 4 -22.68 -25.66 23.20
CA SER A 4 -22.74 -24.88 21.97
C SER A 4 -23.89 -23.87 22.08
N LYS A 5 -23.56 -22.60 22.38
CA LYS A 5 -24.51 -21.50 22.18
C LYS A 5 -24.83 -21.44 20.69
N SER A 6 -26.08 -21.69 20.33
CA SER A 6 -26.61 -21.39 19.00
C SER A 6 -26.59 -19.88 18.80
N THR A 7 -25.54 -19.35 18.16
CA THR A 7 -25.47 -17.93 17.81
C THR A 7 -26.50 -17.66 16.72
N GLN A 8 -27.63 -17.07 17.09
CA GLN A 8 -28.68 -16.71 16.15
C GLN A 8 -28.24 -15.44 15.40
N TYR A 9 -27.76 -15.62 14.18
CA TYR A 9 -27.39 -14.51 13.30
C TYR A 9 -28.64 -13.73 12.86
N HIS A 10 -28.55 -12.40 12.83
CA HIS A 10 -29.61 -11.51 12.34
C HIS A 10 -29.01 -10.37 11.52
N ALA A 11 -29.85 -9.55 10.88
CA ALA A 11 -29.44 -8.48 9.96
C ALA A 11 -28.43 -7.46 10.55
N TRP A 12 -28.33 -7.37 11.88
CA TRP A 12 -27.42 -6.46 12.60
C TRP A 12 -26.32 -7.18 13.38
N GLN A 13 -26.30 -8.52 13.35
CA GLN A 13 -25.25 -9.37 13.90
C GLN A 13 -25.07 -10.57 12.94
N PRO A 14 -24.52 -10.33 11.73
CA PRO A 14 -24.45 -11.33 10.68
C PRO A 14 -23.47 -12.47 10.99
N GLY A 15 -22.76 -12.41 12.12
CA GLY A 15 -21.69 -13.36 12.45
C GLY A 15 -20.41 -13.13 11.67
N LEU A 16 -20.24 -11.93 11.13
CA LEU A 16 -19.04 -11.49 10.43
C LEU A 16 -18.24 -10.58 11.36
N ASP A 17 -16.95 -10.88 11.51
CA ASP A 17 -16.00 -9.94 12.08
C ASP A 17 -15.52 -8.98 10.97
N SER A 18 -15.28 -7.73 11.35
CA SER A 18 -14.73 -6.71 10.44
C SER A 18 -13.28 -6.99 10.06
N GLU A 19 -12.59 -7.80 10.86
CA GLU A 19 -11.21 -8.18 10.59
C GLU A 19 -11.14 -9.36 9.62
N LEU A 20 -10.25 -9.21 8.63
CA LEU A 20 -9.94 -10.30 7.72
C LEU A 20 -9.38 -11.51 8.49
N PRO A 21 -9.88 -12.72 8.23
CA PRO A 21 -9.33 -13.95 8.78
C PRO A 21 -7.82 -14.03 8.56
N ALA A 22 -7.07 -14.55 9.55
CA ALA A 22 -5.60 -14.62 9.51
C ALA A 22 -5.06 -15.29 8.24
N ALA A 23 -5.75 -16.31 7.73
CA ALA A 23 -5.36 -17.00 6.50
C ALA A 23 -5.47 -16.14 5.23
N LEU A 24 -6.27 -15.07 5.26
CA LEU A 24 -6.48 -14.16 4.13
C LEU A 24 -5.65 -12.88 4.24
N ARG A 25 -5.08 -12.56 5.42
CA ARG A 25 -4.23 -11.38 5.62
C ARG A 25 -3.06 -11.29 4.63
N PRO A 26 -2.34 -12.37 4.30
CA PRO A 26 -1.26 -12.29 3.32
C PRO A 26 -1.73 -11.98 1.90
N LEU A 27 -3.03 -12.12 1.61
CA LEU A 27 -3.63 -11.86 0.29
C LEU A 27 -4.13 -10.41 0.15
N GLU A 28 -4.04 -9.60 1.20
CA GLU A 28 -4.36 -8.18 1.09
C GLU A 28 -3.50 -7.54 0.00
N SER A 29 -4.11 -6.64 -0.78
CA SER A 29 -3.43 -5.99 -1.92
C SER A 29 -2.14 -5.28 -1.51
N LEU A 30 -2.04 -4.89 -0.23
CA LEU A 30 -0.87 -4.28 0.38
C LEU A 30 0.39 -5.15 0.23
N TYR A 31 0.25 -6.47 0.35
CA TYR A 31 1.37 -7.43 0.37
C TYR A 31 1.57 -8.15 -0.96
N HIS A 32 0.76 -7.83 -1.97
CA HIS A 32 0.94 -8.41 -3.29
C HIS A 32 2.19 -7.81 -3.96
N SER A 33 3.05 -8.66 -4.53
CA SER A 33 4.36 -8.25 -5.09
C SER A 33 4.28 -7.21 -6.21
N GLN A 34 3.13 -7.13 -6.90
CA GLN A 34 2.88 -6.07 -7.90
C GLN A 34 2.70 -4.68 -7.25
N ASN A 35 2.28 -4.64 -5.99
CA ASN A 35 1.93 -3.41 -5.28
C ASN A 35 3.01 -2.98 -4.29
N SER A 36 3.68 -3.94 -3.63
CA SER A 36 4.72 -3.67 -2.63
C SER A 36 5.89 -4.63 -2.74
N SER A 37 7.08 -4.17 -2.38
CA SER A 37 8.25 -5.02 -2.17
C SER A 37 8.29 -5.69 -0.79
N THR A 38 7.37 -5.34 0.12
CA THR A 38 7.29 -5.91 1.47
C THR A 38 6.19 -6.96 1.54
N ASP A 39 6.53 -8.17 1.95
CA ASP A 39 5.54 -9.22 2.20
C ASP A 39 4.93 -9.13 3.61
N TYR A 40 3.84 -9.88 3.81
CA TYR A 40 3.10 -9.90 5.07
C TYR A 40 3.96 -10.32 6.26
N GLN A 41 4.77 -11.38 6.13
CA GLN A 41 5.54 -11.92 7.25
C GLN A 41 6.58 -10.91 7.73
N ASN A 42 7.31 -10.31 6.81
CA ASN A 42 8.29 -9.28 7.11
C ASN A 42 7.65 -8.06 7.80
N THR A 43 6.46 -7.61 7.35
CA THR A 43 5.77 -6.52 8.05
C THR A 43 5.26 -6.92 9.44
N LEU A 44 4.83 -8.17 9.62
CA LEU A 44 4.38 -8.67 10.92
C LEU A 44 5.53 -8.70 11.92
N ASP A 45 6.68 -9.22 11.51
CA ASP A 45 7.88 -9.29 12.36
C ASP A 45 8.35 -7.88 12.75
N LEU A 46 8.43 -6.96 11.78
CA LEU A 46 8.77 -5.56 12.03
C LEU A 46 7.75 -4.86 12.92
N HIS A 47 6.46 -5.14 12.77
CA HIS A 47 5.42 -4.62 13.65
C HIS A 47 5.62 -5.09 15.09
N GLN A 48 5.90 -6.38 15.30
CA GLN A 48 6.16 -6.93 16.62
C GLN A 48 7.42 -6.34 17.27
N LEU A 49 8.45 -6.04 16.48
CA LEU A 49 9.71 -5.46 16.96
C LEU A 49 9.61 -3.95 17.26
N THR A 50 8.86 -3.21 16.45
CA THR A 50 8.90 -1.73 16.48
C THR A 50 7.61 -1.09 17.00
N GLY A 51 6.50 -1.84 17.04
CA GLY A 51 5.16 -1.32 17.28
C GLY A 51 4.58 -0.48 16.13
N ILE A 52 5.33 -0.26 15.03
CA ILE A 52 4.84 0.48 13.87
C ILE A 52 3.77 -0.35 13.18
N LYS A 53 2.61 0.25 12.91
CA LYS A 53 1.49 -0.45 12.25
C LYS A 53 1.91 -0.99 10.87
N GLN A 54 1.44 -2.19 10.52
CA GLN A 54 1.85 -2.88 9.30
C GLN A 54 1.60 -2.07 8.03
N GLU A 55 0.50 -1.31 7.96
CA GLU A 55 0.17 -0.45 6.82
C GLU A 55 1.19 0.68 6.58
N ARG A 56 1.97 1.04 7.59
CA ARG A 56 3.05 2.04 7.48
C ARG A 56 4.40 1.44 7.11
N LEU A 57 4.51 0.11 7.15
CA LEU A 57 5.73 -0.64 6.83
C LEU A 57 5.77 -1.12 5.38
N ALA A 58 4.68 -0.93 4.63
CA ALA A 58 4.62 -1.31 3.23
C ALA A 58 5.47 -0.36 2.35
N ALA A 59 6.40 -0.93 1.59
CA ALA A 59 7.16 -0.21 0.57
C ALA A 59 6.50 -0.42 -0.79
N PHE A 60 5.72 0.55 -1.26
CA PHE A 60 5.00 0.43 -2.53
C PHE A 60 5.93 0.46 -3.75
N THR A 61 5.55 -0.25 -4.81
CA THR A 61 6.19 -0.17 -6.11
C THR A 61 5.90 1.18 -6.77
N TRP A 62 6.77 1.62 -7.69
CA TRP A 62 6.53 2.85 -8.43
C TRP A 62 5.20 2.79 -9.21
N GLN A 63 4.82 1.63 -9.74
CA GLN A 63 3.55 1.43 -10.44
C GLN A 63 2.37 1.71 -9.51
N ARG A 64 2.45 1.22 -8.26
CA ARG A 64 1.38 1.42 -7.27
C ARG A 64 1.27 2.87 -6.84
N LEU A 65 2.39 3.57 -6.66
CA LEU A 65 2.43 4.99 -6.34
C LEU A 65 1.84 5.84 -7.47
N VAL A 66 2.21 5.56 -8.71
CA VAL A 66 1.66 6.22 -9.90
C VAL A 66 0.14 6.00 -10.00
N LEU A 67 -0.34 4.77 -9.81
CA LEU A 67 -1.77 4.48 -9.84
C LEU A 67 -2.52 5.22 -8.72
N HIS A 68 -1.97 5.25 -7.51
CA HIS A 68 -2.55 6.00 -6.40
C HIS A 68 -2.65 7.49 -6.73
N GLU A 69 -1.56 8.10 -7.21
CA GLU A 69 -1.53 9.51 -7.58
C GLU A 69 -2.52 9.81 -8.71
N LEU A 70 -2.65 8.91 -9.68
CA LEU A 70 -3.60 9.08 -10.77
C LEU A 70 -5.05 9.07 -10.26
N ILE A 71 -5.40 8.13 -9.37
CA ILE A 71 -6.71 8.08 -8.71
C ILE A 71 -6.99 9.40 -7.97
N VAL A 72 -6.02 9.90 -7.21
CA VAL A 72 -6.15 11.17 -6.46
C VAL A 72 -6.36 12.35 -7.41
N ARG A 73 -5.53 12.47 -8.46
CA ARG A 73 -5.61 13.59 -9.41
C ARG A 73 -6.89 13.59 -10.21
N VAL A 74 -7.33 12.43 -10.69
CA VAL A 74 -8.59 12.32 -11.45
C VAL A 74 -9.77 12.65 -10.55
N SER A 75 -9.82 12.11 -9.33
CA SER A 75 -10.91 12.38 -8.38
C SER A 75 -10.99 13.85 -7.97
N ALA A 76 -9.84 14.56 -7.93
CA ALA A 76 -9.80 15.96 -7.53
C ALA A 76 -10.02 16.95 -8.69
N ASN A 77 -9.59 16.63 -9.91
CA ASN A 77 -9.48 17.61 -11.00
C ASN A 77 -10.31 17.27 -12.25
N ILE A 78 -10.89 16.08 -12.33
CA ILE A 78 -11.67 15.67 -13.50
C ILE A 78 -13.11 15.43 -13.05
N LEU A 79 -14.02 16.23 -13.61
CA LEU A 79 -15.44 15.96 -13.48
C LEU A 79 -15.75 14.69 -14.27
N VAL A 80 -16.08 13.61 -13.57
CA VAL A 80 -16.58 12.39 -14.20
C VAL A 80 -18.10 12.53 -14.32
N PRO A 81 -18.67 12.51 -15.52
CA PRO A 81 -20.11 12.64 -15.67
C PRO A 81 -20.80 11.46 -14.99
N GLU A 82 -21.65 11.75 -14.01
CA GLU A 82 -22.55 10.76 -13.42
C GLU A 82 -23.62 10.39 -14.46
N GLY A 83 -23.93 9.10 -14.57
CA GLY A 83 -25.10 8.63 -15.31
C GLY A 83 -26.28 8.42 -14.37
N ASP A 84 -27.41 7.98 -14.92
CA ASP A 84 -28.56 7.57 -14.10
C ASP A 84 -28.23 6.36 -13.21
N ASP A 85 -27.21 5.56 -13.58
CA ASP A 85 -26.71 4.40 -12.84
C ASP A 85 -25.32 4.66 -12.22
N GLU A 86 -25.17 4.36 -10.93
CA GLU A 86 -23.89 4.45 -10.19
C GLU A 86 -22.77 3.59 -10.81
N GLU A 87 -23.13 2.46 -11.42
CA GLU A 87 -22.17 1.60 -12.11
C GLU A 87 -21.41 2.34 -13.23
N LEU A 88 -22.10 3.24 -13.93
CA LEU A 88 -21.54 3.99 -15.05
C LEU A 88 -20.43 4.94 -14.61
N LEU A 89 -20.52 5.49 -13.40
CA LEU A 89 -19.47 6.30 -12.80
C LEU A 89 -18.17 5.50 -12.69
N GLY A 90 -18.24 4.29 -12.13
CA GLY A 90 -17.08 3.42 -11.96
C GLY A 90 -16.45 3.00 -13.30
N GLN A 91 -17.27 2.71 -14.31
CA GLN A 91 -16.80 2.37 -15.66
C GLN A 91 -16.07 3.57 -16.31
N ARG A 92 -16.69 4.76 -16.28
CA ARG A 92 -16.11 5.99 -16.84
C ARG A 92 -14.82 6.37 -16.13
N PHE A 93 -14.78 6.27 -14.81
CA PHE A 93 -13.59 6.55 -14.01
C PHE A 93 -12.42 5.64 -14.42
N ARG A 94 -12.65 4.33 -14.51
CA ARG A 94 -11.61 3.37 -14.96
C ARG A 94 -11.13 3.64 -16.38
N LEU A 95 -12.03 4.02 -17.30
CA LEU A 95 -11.67 4.36 -18.68
C LEU A 95 -10.78 5.61 -18.74
N ILE A 96 -11.09 6.64 -17.94
CA ILE A 96 -10.27 7.85 -17.84
C ILE A 96 -8.88 7.51 -17.30
N LEU A 97 -8.81 6.72 -16.21
CA LEU A 97 -7.54 6.27 -15.64
C LEU A 97 -6.71 5.50 -16.67
N ASP A 98 -7.30 4.49 -17.33
CA ASP A 98 -6.58 3.67 -18.32
C ASP A 98 -6.09 4.52 -19.49
N THR A 99 -6.93 5.44 -20.00
CA THR A 99 -6.53 6.37 -21.06
C THR A 99 -5.30 7.19 -20.65
N ILE A 100 -5.32 7.78 -19.45
CA ILE A 100 -4.19 8.59 -18.98
C ILE A 100 -2.94 7.72 -18.78
N GLN A 101 -3.13 6.55 -18.16
CA GLN A 101 -2.06 5.61 -17.89
C GLN A 101 -1.39 5.17 -19.19
N GLN A 102 -2.14 4.72 -20.20
CA GLN A 102 -1.58 4.19 -21.44
C GLN A 102 -0.97 5.27 -22.33
N GLN A 103 -1.62 6.44 -22.44
CA GLN A 103 -1.21 7.46 -23.42
C GLN A 103 -0.14 8.42 -22.89
N TYR A 104 -0.10 8.67 -21.58
CA TYR A 104 0.77 9.72 -21.02
C TYR A 104 1.77 9.20 -20.01
N ILE A 105 1.44 8.15 -19.25
CA ILE A 105 2.34 7.61 -18.23
C ILE A 105 3.23 6.51 -18.79
N GLN A 106 2.67 5.48 -19.43
CA GLN A 106 3.43 4.33 -19.95
C GLN A 106 4.57 4.70 -20.90
N PRO A 107 4.43 5.71 -21.81
CA PRO A 107 5.56 6.13 -22.65
C PRO A 107 6.78 6.62 -21.85
N ASN A 108 6.58 7.07 -20.62
CA ASN A 108 7.63 7.58 -19.72
C ASN A 108 8.00 6.57 -18.62
N ALA A 109 7.51 5.32 -18.68
CA ALA A 109 7.66 4.33 -17.61
C ALA A 109 9.13 4.06 -17.24
N GLN A 110 10.02 4.01 -18.24
CA GLN A 110 11.45 3.78 -18.00
C GLN A 110 12.08 4.90 -17.19
N GLN A 111 11.75 6.16 -17.50
CA GLN A 111 12.26 7.32 -16.76
C GLN A 111 11.73 7.30 -15.33
N ILE A 112 10.42 7.12 -15.15
CA ILE A 112 9.79 7.06 -13.82
C ILE A 112 10.42 5.95 -12.95
N ALA A 113 10.64 4.76 -13.52
CA ALA A 113 11.28 3.66 -12.82
C ALA A 113 12.74 3.99 -12.43
N SER A 114 13.49 4.67 -13.31
CA SER A 114 14.84 5.13 -13.02
C SER A 114 14.85 6.15 -11.90
N ASP A 115 14.00 7.17 -11.97
CA ASP A 115 13.90 8.24 -10.96
C ASP A 115 13.53 7.67 -9.59
N PHE A 116 12.57 6.74 -9.54
CA PHE A 116 12.19 6.04 -8.31
C PHE A 116 13.38 5.26 -7.72
N SER A 117 14.13 4.53 -8.55
CA SER A 117 15.27 3.74 -8.08
C SER A 117 16.42 4.61 -7.60
N GLN A 118 16.66 5.75 -8.27
CA GLN A 118 17.64 6.75 -7.85
C GLN A 118 17.26 7.35 -6.51
N LEU A 119 15.98 7.72 -6.33
CA LEU A 119 15.48 8.26 -5.07
C LEU A 119 15.63 7.25 -3.92
N GLN A 120 15.29 5.98 -4.14
CA GLN A 120 15.51 4.92 -3.14
C GLN A 120 16.99 4.80 -2.76
N THR A 121 17.88 4.80 -3.74
CA THR A 121 19.33 4.71 -3.51
C THR A 121 19.83 5.92 -2.71
N GLN A 122 19.38 7.12 -3.05
CA GLN A 122 19.73 8.36 -2.35
C GLN A 122 19.27 8.34 -0.90
N ILE A 123 18.00 7.98 -0.65
CA ILE A 123 17.45 7.87 0.70
C ILE A 123 18.23 6.83 1.52
N GLN A 124 18.55 5.68 0.93
CA GLN A 124 19.32 4.65 1.63
C GLN A 124 20.72 5.14 2.02
N TYR A 125 21.38 5.86 1.11
CA TYR A 125 22.68 6.47 1.38
C TYR A 125 22.60 7.49 2.52
N ASP A 126 21.61 8.39 2.47
CA ASP A 126 21.43 9.43 3.48
C ASP A 126 21.10 8.85 4.87
N VAL A 127 20.23 7.84 4.92
CA VAL A 127 19.91 7.13 6.16
C VAL A 127 21.14 6.44 6.74
N ASN A 128 21.94 5.76 5.92
CA ASN A 128 23.15 5.08 6.40
C ASN A 128 24.16 6.08 6.96
N ASN A 129 24.38 7.22 6.29
CA ASN A 129 25.26 8.26 6.80
C ASN A 129 24.79 8.78 8.16
N LEU A 130 23.49 9.06 8.32
CA LEU A 130 22.92 9.51 9.59
C LEU A 130 23.09 8.47 10.70
N LEU A 131 22.90 7.18 10.40
CA LEU A 131 23.10 6.11 11.37
C LEU A 131 24.56 5.97 11.78
N ASP A 132 25.49 6.07 10.82
CA ASP A 132 26.93 6.04 11.08
C ASP A 132 27.37 7.22 11.96
N GLU A 133 26.88 8.43 11.66
CA GLU A 133 27.22 9.65 12.40
C GLU A 133 26.65 9.68 13.82
N HIS A 134 25.40 9.23 14.02
CA HIS A 134 24.69 9.45 15.28
C HIS A 134 24.60 8.21 16.18
N LEU A 135 24.49 7.02 15.60
CA LEU A 135 24.24 5.81 16.37
C LEU A 135 25.52 4.97 16.50
N PHE A 136 26.21 4.69 15.40
CA PHE A 136 27.35 3.78 15.39
C PHE A 136 28.68 4.44 15.75
N ALA A 137 28.87 5.74 15.46
CA ALA A 137 30.03 6.49 15.97
C ALA A 137 30.05 6.60 17.50
N THR A 138 28.87 6.63 18.13
CA THR A 138 28.70 6.76 19.58
C THR A 138 29.02 5.47 20.31
N VAL A 139 28.69 4.31 19.73
CA VAL A 139 28.99 2.97 20.28
C VAL A 139 30.49 2.66 20.30
N LYS A 140 31.29 3.26 19.42
CA LYS A 140 32.76 3.08 19.40
C LYS A 140 33.51 3.82 20.53
N ARG A 141 32.83 4.59 21.38
CA ARG A 141 33.46 5.47 22.39
C ARG A 141 33.46 4.96 23.84
N GLU A 142 33.08 3.72 24.13
CA GLU A 142 33.25 3.14 25.46
C GLU A 142 34.47 2.19 25.52
N PRO A 143 35.46 2.44 26.40
CA PRO A 143 36.59 1.53 26.67
C PRO A 143 36.20 0.34 27.57
#